data_AF-A0A978UJ24-F1
#
_entry.id   AF-A0A978UJ24-F1
#
_cell.length_a   1.000
_cell.length_b   1.000
_cell.length_c   1.000
_cell.angle_alpha   90.00
_cell.angle_beta   90.00
_cell.angle_gamma   90.00
#
_symmetry.space_group_name_H-M   'P 1'
#
loop_
_entity.id
_entity.type
_entity.pdbx_description
1 polymer ?
#
loop_
_entity_poly.entity_id
_entity_poly.type
_entity_poly.pdbx_seq_one_letter_code
_entity_poly.pdbx_strand_id
1 'polypeptide(L)'
;MDIDYAIRKDEPPKIIETSTPDQVGLYEKWERSNHLLVMFIKTKISTAIRASVEQYSNVRELLKAIDAQFVISDKALVSTLVMQFSSIKLTGIRGVHDHIMRMRDIAAQLKVLEVEMSETFLVHYILCTLP
;
A
#
# COMPACT_ATOMS: atom_id res chain seq x y z
N MET A 1 -3.10 -13.10 27.34
CA MET A 1 -2.34 -11.86 27.07
C MET A 1 -3.05 -11.12 25.95
N ASP A 2 -3.34 -9.83 26.14
CA ASP A 2 -4.10 -9.00 25.20
C ASP A 2 -3.14 -8.40 24.18
N ILE A 3 -2.93 -9.09 23.06
CA ILE A 3 -1.82 -8.82 22.12
C ILE A 3 -2.07 -7.55 21.31
N ASP A 4 -3.33 -7.25 20.98
CA ASP A 4 -3.71 -6.09 20.15
C ASP A 4 -4.15 -4.86 20.97
N TYR A 5 -3.87 -4.87 22.27
CA TYR A 5 -4.19 -3.78 23.18
C TYR A 5 -3.64 -2.43 22.71
N ALA A 6 -2.39 -2.38 22.22
CA ALA A 6 -1.74 -1.16 21.73
C ALA A 6 -2.32 -0.64 20.40
N ILE A 7 -3.07 -1.47 19.66
CA ILE A 7 -3.79 -1.03 18.45
C ILE A 7 -5.12 -0.39 18.86
N ARG A 8 -5.83 -0.99 19.82
CA ARG A 8 -7.18 -0.56 20.24
C ARG A 8 -7.18 0.66 21.15
N LYS A 9 -6.11 0.89 21.92
CA LYS A 9 -6.00 1.99 22.89
C LYS A 9 -4.91 2.96 22.47
N ASP A 10 -5.15 4.25 22.71
CA ASP A 10 -4.14 5.29 22.53
C ASP A 10 -2.96 5.09 23.47
N GLU A 11 -1.80 5.64 23.09
CA GLU A 11 -0.60 5.60 23.92
C GLU A 11 -0.88 6.28 25.27
N PRO A 12 -0.74 5.56 26.39
CA PRO A 12 -0.93 6.14 27.70
C PRO A 12 0.18 7.17 28.00
N PRO A 13 -0.08 8.16 28.87
CA PRO A 13 0.95 9.10 29.30
C PRO A 13 2.18 8.38 29.84
N LYS A 14 3.36 8.91 29.54
CA LYS A 14 4.62 8.39 30.11
C LYS A 14 4.55 8.40 31.63
N ILE A 15 5.10 7.35 32.22
CA ILE A 15 5.22 7.22 33.68
C ILE A 15 6.11 8.36 34.20
N ILE A 16 5.64 9.04 35.23
CA ILE A 16 6.35 10.07 35.99
C ILE A 16 6.45 9.65 37.45
N GLU A 17 7.29 10.31 38.25
CA GLU A 17 7.52 9.94 39.66
C GLU A 17 6.24 9.97 40.53
N THR A 18 5.22 10.71 40.10
CA THR A 18 3.91 10.81 40.77
C THR A 18 2.84 9.87 40.22
N SER A 19 3.20 8.97 39.28
CA SER A 19 2.26 8.02 38.70
C SER A 19 1.76 7.00 39.73
N THR A 20 0.47 6.72 39.67
CA THR A 20 -0.16 5.68 40.49
C THR A 20 0.21 4.28 39.99
N PRO A 21 0.16 3.24 40.86
CA PRO A 21 0.41 1.85 40.45
C PRO A 21 -0.47 1.39 39.26
N ASP A 22 -1.72 1.85 39.21
CA ASP A 22 -2.64 1.52 38.11
C ASP A 22 -2.21 2.15 36.78
N GLN A 23 -1.70 3.40 36.80
CA GLN A 23 -1.16 4.05 35.61
C GLN A 23 0.09 3.33 35.10
N VAL A 24 0.97 2.88 36.00
CA VAL A 24 2.15 2.09 35.65
C VAL A 24 1.74 0.78 34.99
N GLY A 25 0.80 0.04 35.59
CA GLY A 25 0.31 -1.23 35.02
C GLY A 25 -0.33 -1.09 33.65
N LEU A 26 -1.08 0.00 33.41
CA LEU A 26 -1.66 0.30 32.10
C LEU A 26 -0.59 0.61 31.05
N TYR A 27 0.43 1.40 31.41
CA TYR A 27 1.56 1.71 30.53
C TYR A 27 2.35 0.45 30.17
N GLU A 28 2.72 -0.38 31.17
CA GLU A 28 3.46 -1.63 30.93
C GLU A 28 2.68 -2.60 30.05
N LYS A 29 1.36 -2.73 30.28
CA LYS A 29 0.49 -3.56 29.44
C LYS A 29 0.48 -3.07 27.99
N TRP A 30 0.38 -1.76 27.80
CA TRP A 30 0.43 -1.14 26.47
C TRP A 30 1.78 -1.35 25.79
N GLU A 31 2.87 -1.06 26.49
CA GLU A 31 4.23 -1.14 25.96
C GLU A 31 4.59 -2.57 25.55
N ARG A 32 4.18 -3.56 26.35
CA ARG A 32 4.42 -4.97 26.03
C ARG A 32 3.65 -5.40 24.78
N SER A 33 2.41 -4.96 24.62
CA SER A 33 1.60 -5.21 23.41
C SER A 33 2.22 -4.52 22.19
N ASN A 34 2.63 -3.25 22.34
CA ASN A 34 3.28 -2.47 21.30
C ASN A 34 4.56 -3.15 20.78
N HIS A 35 5.48 -3.49 21.69
CA HIS A 35 6.76 -4.10 21.35
C HIS A 35 6.59 -5.44 20.61
N LEU A 36 5.69 -6.30 21.09
CA LEU A 36 5.41 -7.60 20.47
C LEU A 36 4.89 -7.45 19.04
N LEU A 37 3.95 -6.54 18.83
CA LEU A 37 3.37 -6.31 17.51
C LEU A 37 4.36 -5.71 16.53
N VAL A 38 5.17 -4.73 16.96
CA VAL A 38 6.21 -4.13 16.12
C VAL A 38 7.19 -5.21 15.65
N MET A 39 7.69 -6.03 16.57
CA MET A 39 8.60 -7.12 16.23
C MET A 39 7.93 -8.11 15.27
N PHE A 40 6.68 -8.51 15.54
CA PHE A 40 5.95 -9.43 14.68
C PHE A 40 5.76 -8.87 13.27
N ILE A 41 5.26 -7.64 13.13
CA ILE A 41 5.03 -7.00 11.83
C ILE A 41 6.34 -6.90 11.04
N LYS A 42 7.42 -6.42 11.66
CA LYS A 42 8.74 -6.31 11.01
C LYS A 42 9.27 -7.63 10.46
N THR A 43 8.98 -8.76 11.13
CA THR A 43 9.36 -10.09 10.62
C THR A 43 8.54 -10.55 9.41
N LYS A 44 7.30 -10.05 9.26
CA LYS A 44 6.36 -10.47 8.21
C LYS A 44 6.39 -9.60 6.96
N ILE A 45 6.79 -8.34 7.07
CA ILE A 45 6.89 -7.44 5.92
C ILE A 45 8.10 -7.77 5.04
N SER A 46 7.97 -7.49 3.74
CA SER A 46 9.03 -7.67 2.75
C SER A 46 10.25 -6.79 3.06
N THR A 47 11.42 -7.21 2.60
CA THR A 47 12.67 -6.44 2.80
C THR A 47 12.63 -5.06 2.15
N ALA A 48 11.89 -4.91 1.04
CA ALA A 48 11.70 -3.64 0.35
C ALA A 48 11.01 -2.57 1.21
N ILE A 49 10.02 -2.97 2.03
CA ILE A 49 9.29 -2.07 2.94
C ILE A 49 10.02 -1.96 4.28
N ARG A 50 10.67 -3.04 4.74
CA ARG A 50 11.32 -3.11 6.05
C ARG A 50 12.30 -1.95 6.28
N ALA A 51 13.13 -1.64 5.27
CA ALA A 51 14.12 -0.57 5.38
C ALA A 51 13.49 0.82 5.61
N SER A 52 12.30 1.08 5.05
CA SER A 52 11.64 2.40 5.17
C SER A 52 10.83 2.56 6.46
N VAL A 53 10.59 1.46 7.20
CA VAL A 53 9.78 1.46 8.43
C VAL A 53 10.54 0.99 9.67
N GLU A 54 11.85 0.77 9.56
CA GLU A 54 12.68 0.24 10.66
C GLU A 54 12.72 1.19 11.88
N GLN A 55 12.61 2.50 11.66
CA GLN A 55 12.66 3.52 12.70
C GLN A 55 11.42 3.57 13.62
N TYR A 56 10.29 2.95 13.24
CA TYR A 56 9.05 3.04 14.01
C TYR A 56 9.03 2.04 15.17
N SER A 57 8.94 2.56 16.39
CA SER A 57 8.79 1.79 17.64
C SER A 57 7.36 1.73 18.15
N ASN A 58 6.46 2.60 17.65
CA ASN A 58 5.03 2.57 17.93
C ASN A 58 4.29 1.82 16.80
N VAL A 59 3.48 0.81 17.16
CA VAL A 59 2.77 -0.05 16.21
C VAL A 59 1.79 0.71 15.32
N ARG A 60 1.12 1.75 15.85
CA ARG A 60 0.17 2.54 15.06
C ARG A 60 0.89 3.41 14.05
N GLU A 61 2.02 3.99 14.41
CA GLU A 61 2.85 4.76 13.48
C GLU A 61 3.46 3.84 12.40
N LEU A 62 3.94 2.66 12.80
CA LEU A 62 4.42 1.63 11.87
C LEU A 62 3.36 1.26 10.84
N LEU A 63 2.13 0.96 11.29
CA LEU A 63 1.02 0.61 10.40
C LEU A 63 0.67 1.77 9.44
N LYS A 64 0.64 3.01 9.93
CA LYS A 64 0.43 4.20 9.08
C LYS A 64 1.54 4.37 8.04
N ALA A 65 2.79 4.13 8.42
CA ALA A 65 3.92 4.22 7.50
C ALA A 65 3.86 3.13 6.42
N ILE A 66 3.49 1.91 6.80
CA ILE A 66 3.26 0.80 5.86
C ILE A 66 2.15 1.15 4.87
N ASP A 67 1.00 1.62 5.37
CA ASP A 67 -0.14 2.04 4.55
C ASP A 67 0.25 3.12 3.53
N ALA A 68 1.01 4.13 3.97
CA ALA A 68 1.53 5.17 3.09
C ALA A 68 2.45 4.63 1.98
N GLN A 69 3.26 3.61 2.25
CA GLN A 69 4.12 2.98 1.23
C GLN A 69 3.29 2.24 0.16
N PHE A 70 2.19 1.59 0.54
CA PHE A 70 1.28 0.96 -0.41
C PHE A 70 0.62 2.01 -1.32
N VAL A 71 0.12 3.11 -0.75
CA VAL A 71 -0.45 4.21 -1.54
C VAL A 71 0.56 4.78 -2.55
N ILE A 72 1.83 4.93 -2.16
CA ILE A 72 2.88 5.40 -3.08
C ILE A 72 3.16 4.37 -4.19
N SER A 73 3.25 3.08 -3.83
CA SER A 73 3.46 1.99 -4.78
C SER A 73 2.33 1.91 -5.80
N ASP A 74 1.08 1.98 -5.37
CA ASP A 74 -0.08 1.93 -6.26
C ASP A 74 -0.09 3.12 -7.21
N LYS A 75 0.22 4.34 -6.72
CA LYS A 75 0.38 5.52 -7.58
C LYS A 75 1.49 5.38 -8.62
N ALA A 76 2.63 4.80 -8.23
CA ALA A 76 3.74 4.54 -9.15
C ALA A 76 3.36 3.50 -10.22
N LEU A 77 2.62 2.46 -9.81
CA LEU A 77 2.14 1.41 -10.71
C LEU A 77 1.08 1.94 -11.68
N VAL A 78 0.12 2.74 -11.21
CA VAL A 78 -0.82 3.49 -12.05
C VAL A 78 -0.07 4.34 -13.07
N SER A 79 0.91 5.13 -12.65
CA SER A 79 1.69 5.99 -13.55
C SER A 79 2.42 5.18 -14.62
N THR A 80 2.98 4.02 -14.24
CA THR A 80 3.66 3.10 -15.17
C THR A 80 2.68 2.52 -16.18
N LEU A 81 1.51 2.05 -15.75
CA LEU A 81 0.48 1.50 -16.63
C LEU A 81 -0.10 2.56 -17.57
N VAL A 82 -0.35 3.78 -17.09
CA VAL A 82 -0.79 4.91 -17.92
C VAL A 82 0.27 5.25 -18.98
N MET A 83 1.55 5.27 -18.60
CA MET A 83 2.63 5.52 -19.55
C MET A 83 2.71 4.41 -20.61
N GLN A 84 2.57 3.14 -20.22
CA GLN A 84 2.52 2.02 -21.16
C GLN A 84 1.30 2.11 -22.09
N PHE A 85 0.12 2.38 -21.54
CA PHE A 85 -1.12 2.54 -22.30
C PHE A 85 -1.02 3.69 -23.32
N SER A 86 -0.42 4.81 -22.94
CA SER A 86 -0.28 5.99 -23.81
C SER A 86 0.76 5.81 -24.93
N SER A 87 1.78 5.00 -24.70
CA SER A 87 2.92 4.82 -25.62
C SER A 87 2.78 3.65 -26.58
N ILE A 88 1.87 2.70 -26.30
CA ILE A 88 1.71 1.52 -27.14
C ILE A 88 1.12 1.91 -28.50
N LYS A 89 1.86 1.59 -29.57
CA LYS A 89 1.44 1.74 -30.95
C LYS A 89 1.73 0.45 -31.68
N LEU A 90 0.80 0.04 -32.54
CA LEU A 90 1.02 -1.11 -33.40
C LEU A 90 1.87 -0.67 -34.59
N THR A 91 3.14 -1.09 -34.63
CA THR A 91 4.10 -0.68 -35.67
C THR A 91 4.02 -1.52 -36.96
N GLY A 92 3.10 -2.50 -37.05
CA GLY A 92 2.91 -3.33 -38.23
C GLY A 92 1.57 -4.09 -38.23
N ILE A 93 1.17 -4.63 -39.38
CA ILE A 93 -0.20 -5.16 -39.60
C ILE A 93 -0.46 -6.49 -38.87
N ARG A 94 0.58 -7.28 -38.56
CA ARG A 94 0.44 -8.54 -37.82
C ARG A 94 0.32 -8.27 -36.32
N GLY A 95 -0.61 -8.94 -35.64
CA GLY A 95 -0.74 -8.87 -34.18
C GLY A 95 -1.77 -7.87 -33.66
N VAL A 96 -2.71 -7.40 -34.49
CA VAL A 96 -3.82 -6.53 -34.06
C VAL A 96 -4.59 -7.14 -32.87
N HIS A 97 -4.88 -8.45 -32.93
CA HIS A 97 -5.55 -9.14 -31.83
C HIS A 97 -4.77 -9.07 -30.52
N ASP A 98 -3.46 -9.33 -30.58
CA ASP A 98 -2.59 -9.31 -29.39
C ASP A 98 -2.42 -7.89 -28.85
N HIS A 99 -2.38 -6.89 -29.74
CA HIS A 99 -2.37 -5.48 -29.38
C HIS A 99 -3.66 -5.07 -28.65
N ILE A 100 -4.82 -5.46 -29.17
CA ILE A 100 -6.12 -5.23 -28.52
C ILE A 100 -6.18 -5.92 -27.16
N MET A 101 -5.75 -7.18 -27.08
CA MET A 101 -5.71 -7.92 -25.81
C MET A 101 -4.82 -7.22 -24.78
N ARG A 102 -3.63 -6.78 -25.18
CA ARG A 102 -2.69 -6.07 -24.29
C ARG A 102 -3.25 -4.73 -23.81
N MET A 103 -3.89 -3.96 -24.68
CA MET A 103 -4.55 -2.71 -24.32
C MET A 103 -5.69 -2.93 -23.33
N ARG A 104 -6.51 -3.96 -23.56
CA ARG A 104 -7.60 -4.34 -22.67
C ARG A 104 -7.07 -4.82 -21.31
N ASP A 105 -5.99 -5.58 -21.29
CA ASP A 105 -5.36 -6.06 -20.08
C ASP A 105 -4.84 -4.90 -19.22
N ILE A 106 -4.13 -3.94 -19.82
CA ILE A 106 -3.68 -2.73 -19.12
C ILE A 106 -4.87 -1.93 -18.59
N ALA A 107 -5.93 -1.78 -19.37
CA ALA A 107 -7.16 -1.11 -18.93
C ALA A 107 -7.83 -1.82 -17.75
N ALA A 108 -7.84 -3.16 -17.74
CA ALA A 108 -8.36 -3.95 -16.64
C ALA A 108 -7.50 -3.81 -15.37
N GLN A 109 -6.17 -3.80 -15.51
CA GLN A 109 -5.26 -3.56 -14.40
C GLN A 109 -5.45 -2.14 -13.81
N LEU A 110 -5.61 -1.12 -14.65
CA LEU A 110 -5.92 0.24 -14.22
C LEU A 110 -7.26 0.32 -13.47
N LYS A 111 -8.29 -0.42 -13.92
CA LYS A 111 -9.59 -0.48 -13.24
C LYS A 111 -9.49 -1.08 -11.83
N VAL A 112 -8.63 -2.07 -11.61
CA VAL A 112 -8.37 -2.65 -10.27
C VAL A 112 -7.75 -1.60 -9.33
N LEU A 113 -7.01 -0.63 -9.88
CA LEU A 113 -6.38 0.48 -9.15
C LEU A 113 -7.26 1.74 -9.10
N GLU A 114 -8.57 1.58 -9.27
CA GLU A 114 -9.57 2.65 -9.25
C GLU A 114 -9.43 3.70 -10.36
N VAL A 115 -8.63 3.43 -11.40
CA VAL A 115 -8.54 4.26 -12.61
C VAL A 115 -9.47 3.67 -13.67
N GLU A 116 -10.71 4.12 -13.67
CA GLU A 116 -11.71 3.66 -14.62
C GLU A 116 -11.72 4.49 -15.92
N MET A 117 -11.78 3.76 -17.04
CA MET A 117 -11.95 4.35 -18.37
C MET A 117 -13.27 3.87 -18.94
N SER A 118 -14.00 4.74 -19.64
CA SER A 118 -15.22 4.31 -20.32
C SER A 118 -14.89 3.32 -21.45
N GLU A 119 -15.76 2.35 -21.67
CA GLU A 119 -15.59 1.40 -22.79
C GLU A 119 -15.52 2.14 -24.12
N THR A 120 -16.31 3.21 -24.28
CA THR A 120 -16.29 4.06 -25.48
C THR A 120 -14.91 4.69 -25.68
N PHE A 121 -14.28 5.23 -24.63
CA PHE A 121 -12.94 5.79 -24.73
C PHE A 121 -11.91 4.71 -25.08
N LEU A 122 -11.95 3.56 -24.40
CA LEU A 122 -11.01 2.45 -24.63
C LEU A 122 -11.07 1.97 -26.09
N VAL A 123 -12.27 1.76 -26.64
CA VAL A 123 -12.44 1.34 -28.04
C VAL A 123 -11.89 2.38 -29.00
N HIS A 124 -12.24 3.65 -28.84
CA HIS A 124 -11.73 4.71 -29.73
C HIS A 124 -10.21 4.85 -29.63
N TYR A 125 -9.66 4.78 -28.42
CA TYR A 125 -8.24 4.90 -28.18
C TYR A 125 -7.47 3.74 -28.84
N ILE A 126 -7.95 2.50 -28.70
CA ILE A 126 -7.37 1.33 -29.38
C ILE A 126 -7.33 1.56 -30.89
N LEU A 127 -8.44 2.02 -31.49
CA LEU A 127 -8.49 2.30 -32.93
C LEU A 127 -7.45 3.35 -33.36
N CYS A 128 -7.20 4.37 -32.54
CA CYS A 128 -6.17 5.40 -32.80
C CYS A 128 -4.73 4.89 -32.72
N THR A 129 -4.49 3.70 -32.17
CA THR A 129 -3.15 3.09 -32.03
C THR A 129 -2.81 2.06 -33.09
N LEU A 130 -3.77 1.74 -33.96
CA LEU A 130 -3.56 0.87 -35.13
C LEU A 130 -2.92 1.68 -36.28
N PRO A 131 -2.19 1.01 -37.19
CA PRO A 131 -1.58 1.65 -38.35
C PRO A 131 -2.60 2.16 -39.37
#